data_AF-A0A962D7T8-F1
#
_entry.id   AF-A0A962D7T8-F1
#
_cell.length_a   1.000
_cell.length_b   1.000
_cell.length_c   1.000
_cell.angle_alpha   90.00
_cell.angle_beta   90.00
_cell.angle_gamma   90.00
#
_symmetry.space_group_name_H-M   'P 1'
#
loop_
_entity.id
_entity.type
_entity.pdbx_description
1 polymer ?
#
loop_
_entity_poly.entity_id
_entity_poly.type
_entity_poly.pdbx_seq_one_letter_code
_entity_poly.pdbx_strand_id
1 'polypeptide(L)'
;PEGVYQVSASALNPASRFHLSFNLGFPNAFDRAHGRTGSFLMIHGSCVSIGCYAMTDPAIEEIYSLVDAALSAGQGTVPVHLFPFRLEDDALKAEADSPWQAFWSDQLQPIYRTFEQDRMVPKVCVRDGTYRVC
;
A
#
# COMPACT_ATOMS: atom_id res chain seq x y z
N PRO A 1 -0.21 4.28 6.85
CA PRO A 1 0.04 2.96 7.48
C PRO A 1 0.68 2.04 6.44
N GLU A 2 1.79 1.40 6.81
CA GLU A 2 2.45 0.42 5.96
C GLU A 2 1.65 -0.88 5.88
N GLY A 3 1.77 -1.60 4.77
CA GLY A 3 1.09 -2.87 4.57
C GLY A 3 0.61 -3.11 3.15
N VAL A 4 -0.28 -4.08 3.00
CA VAL A 4 -0.78 -4.56 1.71
C VAL A 4 -2.28 -4.31 1.59
N TYR A 5 -2.67 -3.64 0.52
CA TYR A 5 -4.04 -3.18 0.29
C TYR A 5 -4.53 -3.61 -1.10
N GLN A 6 -5.85 -3.51 -1.30
CA GLN A 6 -6.50 -3.83 -2.57
C GLN A 6 -7.46 -2.69 -2.92
N VAL A 7 -7.27 -2.10 -4.09
CA VAL A 7 -8.08 -0.99 -4.60
C VAL A 7 -9.03 -1.53 -5.64
N SER A 8 -10.33 -1.33 -5.46
CA SER A 8 -11.36 -1.67 -6.44
C SER A 8 -11.87 -0.43 -7.17
N ALA A 9 -12.66 -0.61 -8.24
CA ALA A 9 -13.24 0.51 -8.99
C ALA A 9 -14.07 1.47 -8.11
N SER A 10 -14.76 0.95 -7.09
CA SER A 10 -15.53 1.78 -6.15
C SER A 10 -14.67 2.68 -5.25
N ALA A 11 -13.37 2.43 -5.18
CA ALA A 11 -12.44 3.23 -4.41
C ALA A 11 -11.86 4.42 -5.18
N LEU A 12 -12.06 4.47 -6.51
CA LEU A 12 -11.60 5.57 -7.35
C LEU A 12 -12.45 6.83 -7.14
N ASN A 13 -11.79 7.98 -7.14
CA ASN A 13 -12.43 9.29 -7.00
C ASN A 13 -11.78 10.29 -7.97
N PRO A 14 -12.26 10.35 -9.23
CA PRO A 14 -11.72 11.27 -10.24
C PRO A 14 -12.08 12.73 -9.95
N ALA A 15 -13.18 12.99 -9.24
CA ALA A 15 -13.64 14.33 -8.86
C ALA A 15 -12.99 14.84 -7.55
N SER A 16 -11.79 14.35 -7.22
CA SER A 16 -11.08 14.74 -6.01
C SER A 16 -10.78 16.24 -5.98
N ARG A 17 -10.99 16.86 -4.82
CA ARG A 17 -10.59 18.25 -4.55
C ARG A 17 -9.08 18.45 -4.49
N PHE A 18 -8.31 17.35 -4.45
CA PHE A 18 -6.85 17.32 -4.36
C PHE A 18 -6.19 16.77 -5.64
N HIS A 19 -6.88 16.85 -6.79
CA HIS A 19 -6.44 16.33 -8.09
C HIS A 19 -6.24 14.81 -8.13
N LEU A 20 -7.28 14.09 -8.56
CA LEU A 20 -7.37 12.62 -8.55
C LEU A 20 -7.14 11.99 -7.16
N SER A 21 -7.86 10.92 -6.85
CA SER A 21 -7.57 10.15 -5.64
C SER A 21 -8.18 8.77 -5.69
N PHE A 22 -7.66 7.87 -4.87
CA PHE A 22 -8.36 6.62 -4.57
C PHE A 22 -8.12 6.19 -3.13
N ASN A 23 -9.10 5.48 -2.59
CA ASN A 23 -9.04 4.94 -1.23
C ASN A 23 -8.28 3.61 -1.22
N LEU A 24 -7.36 3.44 -0.27
CA LEU A 24 -6.61 2.21 -0.10
C LEU A 24 -7.46 1.06 0.49
N GLY A 25 -8.63 1.36 1.06
CA GLY A 25 -9.46 0.35 1.72
C GLY A 25 -8.99 0.00 3.14
N PHE A 26 -8.28 0.93 3.79
CA PHE A 26 -7.99 0.86 5.22
C PHE A 26 -9.29 0.96 6.05
N PRO A 27 -9.47 0.15 7.11
CA PRO A 27 -8.55 -0.87 7.61
C PRO A 27 -8.70 -2.20 6.86
N ASN A 28 -7.59 -2.85 6.49
CA ASN A 28 -7.60 -4.18 5.90
C ASN A 28 -7.71 -5.29 6.99
N ALA A 29 -7.54 -6.56 6.63
CA ALA A 29 -7.61 -7.67 7.60
C ALA A 29 -6.54 -7.59 8.70
N PHE A 30 -5.32 -7.17 8.37
CA PHE A 30 -4.22 -6.99 9.32
C PHE A 30 -4.52 -5.85 10.28
N ASP A 31 -4.99 -4.71 9.76
CA ASP A 31 -5.33 -3.54 10.56
C ASP A 31 -6.44 -3.87 11.57
N ARG A 32 -7.49 -4.56 11.12
CA ARG A 32 -8.59 -5.00 11.99
C ARG A 32 -8.13 -6.00 13.06
N ALA A 33 -7.23 -6.92 12.72
CA ALA A 33 -6.67 -7.87 13.69
C ALA A 33 -5.87 -7.18 14.81
N HIS A 34 -5.32 -5.99 14.55
CA HIS A 34 -4.60 -5.16 15.51
C HIS A 34 -5.47 -4.05 16.14
N GLY A 35 -6.79 -4.11 15.97
CA GLY A 35 -7.71 -3.11 16.53
C GLY A 35 -7.54 -1.72 15.94
N ARG A 36 -6.89 -1.57 14.78
CA ARG A 36 -6.74 -0.28 14.11
C ARG A 36 -8.08 0.15 13.51
N THR A 37 -8.47 1.38 13.78
CA THR A 37 -9.72 1.99 13.33
C THR A 37 -9.46 3.23 12.48
N GLY A 38 -10.47 3.66 11.72
CA GLY A 38 -10.39 4.82 10.84
C GLY A 38 -10.91 4.48 9.46
N SER A 39 -10.78 5.42 8.52
CA SER A 39 -11.23 5.27 7.14
C SER A 39 -10.55 6.34 6.27
N PHE A 40 -10.76 6.26 4.95
CA PHE A 40 -10.31 7.28 4.00
C PHE A 40 -8.81 7.54 3.98
N LEU A 41 -8.02 6.46 4.04
CA LEU A 41 -6.60 6.54 3.75
C LEU A 41 -6.42 6.60 2.23
N MET A 42 -6.26 7.81 1.70
CA MET A 42 -6.22 8.05 0.26
C MET A 42 -4.79 8.11 -0.26
N ILE A 43 -4.61 7.76 -1.53
CA ILE A 43 -3.51 8.27 -2.36
C ILE A 43 -4.11 9.37 -3.24
N HIS A 44 -3.52 10.57 -3.26
CA HIS A 44 -4.06 11.72 -3.99
C HIS A 44 -2.94 12.66 -4.47
N GLY A 45 -3.26 13.57 -5.38
CA GLY A 45 -2.35 14.65 -5.82
C GLY A 45 -2.19 15.77 -4.81
N SER A 46 -1.70 16.93 -5.23
CA SER A 46 -1.45 18.08 -4.36
C SER A 46 -0.43 17.83 -3.23
N CYS A 47 0.02 18.91 -2.58
CA CYS A 47 1.09 18.85 -1.57
C CYS A 47 0.58 18.74 -0.13
N VAL A 48 -0.72 18.56 0.11
CA VAL A 48 -1.31 18.60 1.46
C VAL A 48 -1.56 17.19 1.99
N SER A 49 -0.73 16.68 2.91
CA SER A 49 -0.97 15.41 3.60
C SER A 49 -1.44 15.64 5.04
N ILE A 50 -2.72 15.40 5.32
CA ILE A 50 -3.24 15.26 6.69
C ILE A 50 -3.57 13.78 6.90
N GLY A 51 -2.53 12.94 6.89
CA GLY A 51 -2.65 11.49 7.10
C GLY A 51 -2.91 10.63 5.85
N CYS A 52 -2.97 11.23 4.66
CA CYS A 52 -3.03 10.55 3.36
C CYS A 52 -1.67 10.54 2.65
N TYR A 53 -1.53 9.69 1.64
CA TYR A 53 -0.35 9.66 0.78
C TYR A 53 -0.51 10.71 -0.32
N ALA A 54 0.05 11.89 -0.06
CA ALA A 54 0.11 12.98 -1.04
C ALA A 54 1.23 12.71 -2.05
N MET A 55 0.87 12.72 -3.32
CA MET A 55 1.73 12.63 -4.49
C MET A 55 1.72 13.99 -5.20
N THR A 56 2.71 14.26 -6.04
CA THR A 56 2.58 15.39 -6.96
C THR A 56 1.50 15.11 -8.01
N ASP A 57 0.91 16.16 -8.58
CA ASP A 57 -0.14 16.01 -9.60
C ASP A 57 0.29 15.10 -10.77
N PRO A 58 1.51 15.22 -11.33
CA PRO A 58 1.96 14.30 -12.38
C PRO A 58 2.08 12.84 -11.90
N ALA A 59 2.52 12.63 -10.66
CA ALA A 59 2.69 11.29 -10.12
C ALA A 59 1.34 10.60 -9.87
N ILE A 60 0.35 11.31 -9.33
CA ILE A 60 -0.98 10.72 -9.16
C ILE A 60 -1.69 10.50 -10.49
N GLU A 61 -1.47 11.34 -11.51
CA GLU A 61 -2.03 11.12 -12.84
C GLU A 61 -1.57 9.79 -13.42
N GLU A 62 -0.27 9.48 -13.31
CA GLU A 62 0.28 8.20 -13.77
C GLU A 62 -0.29 7.03 -12.96
N ILE A 63 -0.21 7.11 -11.62
CA ILE A 63 -0.69 6.04 -10.73
C ILE A 63 -2.18 5.79 -10.96
N TYR A 64 -2.99 6.85 -10.94
CA TYR A 64 -4.44 6.76 -11.12
C TYR A 64 -4.78 6.17 -12.48
N SER A 65 -4.13 6.63 -13.56
CA SER A 65 -4.40 6.12 -14.91
C SER A 65 -4.07 4.64 -15.05
N LEU A 66 -2.98 4.17 -14.44
CA LEU A 66 -2.62 2.74 -14.43
C LEU A 66 -3.65 1.90 -13.66
N VAL A 67 -4.08 2.39 -12.49
CA VAL A 67 -5.09 1.72 -11.67
C VAL A 67 -6.44 1.66 -12.40
N ASP A 68 -6.89 2.80 -12.95
CA ASP A 68 -8.14 2.91 -13.69
C ASP A 68 -8.14 2.02 -14.95
N ALA A 69 -7.04 1.99 -15.69
CA ALA A 69 -6.88 1.13 -16.86
C ALA A 69 -6.94 -0.36 -16.49
N ALA A 70 -6.25 -0.79 -15.43
CA ALA A 70 -6.27 -2.18 -14.99
C ALA A 70 -7.68 -2.63 -14.56
N LEU A 71 -8.38 -1.79 -13.80
CA LEU A 71 -9.75 -2.06 -13.34
C LEU A 71 -10.74 -2.07 -14.52
N SER A 72 -10.64 -1.10 -15.42
CA SER A 72 -11.48 -1.00 -16.61
C SER A 72 -11.25 -2.15 -17.61
N ALA A 73 -10.04 -2.73 -17.62
CA ALA A 73 -9.70 -3.92 -18.40
C ALA A 73 -10.20 -5.24 -17.77
N GLY A 74 -10.88 -5.18 -16.62
CA GLY A 74 -11.53 -6.33 -15.99
C GLY A 74 -10.79 -6.91 -14.79
N GLN A 75 -9.70 -6.30 -14.34
CA GLN A 75 -9.08 -6.70 -13.07
C GLN A 75 -10.02 -6.31 -11.90
N GLY A 76 -10.38 -7.27 -11.04
CA GLY A 76 -11.32 -6.99 -9.94
C GLY A 76 -10.78 -6.01 -8.90
N THR A 77 -9.47 -6.07 -8.62
CA THR A 77 -8.77 -5.19 -7.69
C THR A 77 -7.32 -4.99 -8.11
N VAL A 78 -6.73 -3.83 -7.81
CA VAL A 78 -5.29 -3.56 -7.95
C VAL A 78 -4.60 -3.66 -6.58
N PRO A 79 -3.61 -4.55 -6.40
CA PRO A 79 -2.82 -4.61 -5.18
C PRO A 79 -1.96 -3.34 -5.02
N VAL A 80 -1.92 -2.78 -3.81
CA VAL A 80 -1.07 -1.64 -3.46
C VAL A 80 -0.25 -2.01 -2.23
N HIS A 81 1.07 -2.04 -2.38
CA HIS A 81 2.00 -2.37 -1.30
C HIS A 81 2.68 -1.08 -0.83
N LEU A 82 2.59 -0.80 0.47
CA LEU A 82 3.15 0.39 1.10
C LEU A 82 4.27 -0.03 2.04
N PHE A 83 5.49 0.25 1.63
CA PHE A 83 6.71 -0.02 2.41
C PHE A 83 7.29 1.30 2.94
N PRO A 84 7.95 1.29 4.13
CA PRO A 84 8.52 2.50 4.72
C PRO A 84 9.72 3.02 3.91
N PHE A 85 10.44 2.12 3.26
CA PHE A 85 11.60 2.35 2.40
C PHE A 85 11.86 1.08 1.57
N ARG A 86 12.91 1.07 0.75
CA ARG A 86 13.38 -0.14 0.06
C ARG A 86 13.96 -1.10 1.09
N LEU A 87 13.30 -2.23 1.35
CA LEU A 87 13.61 -3.17 2.44
C LEU A 87 14.83 -4.06 2.15
N GLU A 88 15.90 -3.47 1.59
CA GLU A 88 17.21 -4.09 1.42
C GLU A 88 17.86 -4.35 2.78
N ASP A 89 18.75 -5.35 2.85
CA ASP A 89 19.38 -5.76 4.11
C ASP A 89 20.08 -4.61 4.85
N ASP A 90 20.82 -3.78 4.13
CA ASP A 90 21.60 -2.71 4.76
C ASP A 90 20.71 -1.54 5.23
N ALA A 91 19.63 -1.24 4.49
CA ALA A 91 18.65 -0.25 4.91
C ALA A 91 17.90 -0.72 6.17
N LEU A 92 17.55 -2.00 6.23
CA LEU A 92 16.88 -2.58 7.38
C LEU A 92 17.80 -2.64 8.62
N LYS A 93 19.07 -2.99 8.43
CA LYS A 93 20.08 -2.95 9.52
C LYS A 93 20.30 -1.54 10.05
N ALA A 94 20.24 -0.52 9.20
CA ALA A 94 20.36 0.87 9.63
C ALA A 94 19.23 1.29 10.60
N GLU A 95 18.09 0.60 10.52
CA GLU A 95 16.90 0.82 11.35
C GLU A 95 16.75 -0.22 12.47
N ALA A 96 17.84 -0.87 12.91
CA ALA A 96 17.80 -1.97 13.88
C ALA A 96 17.13 -1.61 15.21
N ASP A 97 17.23 -0.35 15.65
CA ASP A 97 16.66 0.13 16.92
C ASP A 97 15.20 0.63 16.78
N SER A 98 14.63 0.57 15.58
CA SER A 98 13.23 0.97 15.35
C SER A 98 12.26 0.05 16.09
N PRO A 99 11.21 0.59 16.73
CA PRO A 99 10.16 -0.25 17.32
C PRO A 99 9.40 -1.07 16.26
N TRP A 100 9.52 -0.70 14.98
CA TRP A 100 8.89 -1.38 13.85
C TRP A 100 9.81 -2.39 13.18
N GLN A 101 11.05 -2.57 13.64
CA GLN A 101 12.03 -3.46 13.02
C GLN A 101 11.41 -4.84 12.78
N ALA A 102 10.95 -5.53 13.84
CA ALA A 102 10.37 -6.87 13.70
C ALA A 102 9.20 -6.94 12.68
N PHE A 103 8.37 -5.88 12.60
CA PHE A 103 7.31 -5.81 11.60
C PHE A 103 7.88 -5.68 10.18
N TRP A 104 8.91 -4.85 10.00
CA TRP A 104 9.57 -4.67 8.71
C TRP A 104 10.36 -5.91 8.27
N SER A 105 11.20 -6.50 9.14
CA SER A 105 11.98 -7.72 8.83
C SER A 105 11.10 -8.94 8.62
N ASP A 106 10.15 -9.18 9.51
CA ASP A 106 9.53 -10.51 9.59
C ASP A 106 8.29 -10.61 8.70
N GLN A 107 7.68 -9.47 8.34
CA GLN A 107 6.40 -9.44 7.64
C GLN A 107 6.44 -8.71 6.31
N LEU A 108 7.06 -7.52 6.25
CA LEU A 108 7.08 -6.73 5.01
C LEU A 108 8.23 -7.12 4.07
N GLN A 109 9.42 -7.38 4.60
CA GLN A 109 10.59 -7.71 3.79
C GLN A 109 10.40 -8.98 2.93
N PRO A 110 9.78 -10.08 3.42
CA PRO A 110 9.52 -11.24 2.57
C PRO A 110 8.65 -10.90 1.36
N ILE A 111 7.61 -10.09 1.54
CA ILE A 111 6.71 -9.63 0.47
C ILE A 111 7.48 -8.78 -0.54
N TYR A 112 8.27 -7.82 -0.05
CA TYR A 112 9.11 -6.96 -0.89
C TYR A 112 10.10 -7.79 -1.72
N ARG A 113 10.81 -8.73 -1.08
CA ARG A 113 11.80 -9.58 -1.75
C ARG A 113 11.20 -10.49 -2.81
N THR A 114 10.05 -11.11 -2.54
CA THR A 114 9.38 -11.95 -3.54
C THR A 114 9.05 -11.14 -4.79
N PHE A 115 8.56 -9.90 -4.63
CA PHE A 115 8.34 -9.02 -5.78
C PHE A 115 9.63 -8.64 -6.51
N GLU A 116 10.68 -8.25 -5.78
CA GLU A 116 11.96 -7.87 -6.40
C GLU A 116 12.64 -9.02 -7.16
N GLN A 117 12.48 -10.24 -6.67
CA GLN A 117 13.01 -11.46 -7.29
C GLN A 117 12.19 -11.88 -8.51
N ASP A 118 10.87 -12.01 -8.36
CA ASP A 118 10.03 -12.64 -9.39
C ASP A 118 9.45 -11.61 -10.37
N ARG A 119 9.49 -10.32 -10.03
CA ARG A 119 8.83 -9.21 -10.75
C ARG A 119 7.34 -9.44 -10.97
N MET A 120 6.74 -10.28 -10.12
CA MET A 120 5.31 -10.57 -10.07
C MET A 120 4.80 -10.19 -8.68
N VAL A 121 3.60 -9.60 -8.63
CA VAL A 121 2.98 -9.23 -7.36
C VAL A 121 2.70 -10.50 -6.56
N PRO A 122 3.33 -10.71 -5.39
CA PRO A 122 3.08 -11.89 -4.59
C PRO A 122 1.67 -11.87 -4.04
N LYS A 123 1.08 -13.05 -3.88
CA LYS A 123 -0.16 -13.16 -3.12
C LYS A 123 0.20 -13.07 -1.64
N VAL A 124 -0.53 -12.22 -0.93
CA VAL A 124 -0.31 -11.96 0.50
C VAL A 124 -1.58 -12.29 1.25
N CYS A 125 -1.45 -13.01 2.36
CA CYS A 125 -2.56 -13.29 3.25
C CYS A 125 -2.22 -12.95 4.70
N VAL A 126 -3.25 -12.69 5.50
CA VAL A 126 -3.10 -12.43 6.95
C VAL A 126 -3.43 -13.71 7.70
N ARG A 127 -2.47 -14.22 8.48
CA ARG A 127 -2.65 -15.40 9.34
C ARG A 127 -2.17 -15.09 10.75
N ASP A 128 -3.00 -15.38 11.73
CA ASP A 128 -2.71 -15.12 13.16
C ASP A 128 -2.28 -13.66 13.41
N GLY A 129 -2.94 -12.73 12.72
CA GLY A 129 -2.63 -11.30 12.77
C GLY A 129 -1.43 -10.86 11.92
N THR A 130 -0.60 -11.77 11.40
CA THR A 130 0.62 -11.43 10.65
C THR A 130 0.46 -11.51 9.13
N TYR A 131 1.16 -10.66 8.37
CA TYR A 131 1.26 -10.84 6.93
C TYR A 131 2.17 -12.02 6.57
N ARG A 132 1.79 -12.77 5.54
CA ARG A 132 2.60 -13.86 4.95
C ARG A 132 2.45 -13.88 3.43
N VAL A 133 3.49 -14.30 2.74
CA VAL A 133 3.42 -14.67 1.32
C VAL A 133 2.69 -16.02 1.20
N CYS A 134 1.67 -16.05 0.34
CA CYS A 134 0.74 -17.15 0.08
C CYS A 134 0.52 -17.22 -1.46
#